data_AF-A0A4Y9MV81-F1
#
_entry.id   AF-A0A4Y9MV81-F1
#
_cell.length_a   1.000
_cell.length_b   1.000
_cell.length_c   1.000
_cell.angle_alpha   90.00
_cell.angle_beta   90.00
_cell.angle_gamma   90.00
#
_symmetry.space_group_name_H-M   'P 1'
#
loop_
_entity.id
_entity.type
_entity.pdbx_description
1 polymer ?
#
loop_
_entity_poly.entity_id
_entity_poly.type
_entity_poly.pdbx_seq_one_letter_code
_entity_poly.pdbx_strand_id
1 'polypeptide(L)'
;MSNPRGPEQGDEPTVPSAAGDPGGPTGPDDPTVPSPSTDHEPATEVISPHPPPGAPHPDDPSQGERRFTAPSGFDAGSTQKIDRPPDPATEVFPRSEAGAVTEPFTAQKAAGPQVIPARGDAPRPPQPAKRSWGWVIAVVLVIAALVAIAVLGTILLTRGPGSAASQEEQVRATIEQFDVAIQNGDLATLRGITCGATRDSYVGYDDRSWAETHERVAAAKQYPVVASVDQIVINGDHAEANVTTFMAFAPQTRSTRSFDLMYRDDQWKICQAPTP
;
A
#
# COMPACT_ATOMS: atom_id res chain seq x y z
N MET A 1 -28.45 5.08 -66.01
CA MET A 1 -28.61 5.97 -64.84
C MET A 1 -27.26 6.63 -64.57
N SER A 2 -27.31 7.87 -64.10
CA SER A 2 -26.26 8.90 -64.11
C SER A 2 -25.05 8.66 -63.18
N ASN A 3 -23.87 9.11 -63.64
CA ASN A 3 -22.69 9.75 -63.00
C ASN A 3 -22.58 9.89 -61.46
N PRO A 4 -21.37 10.07 -60.85
CA PRO A 4 -20.34 11.02 -61.32
C PRO A 4 -18.82 10.68 -61.17
N ARG A 5 -18.04 11.55 -61.82
CA ARG A 5 -16.58 11.72 -61.83
C ARG A 5 -16.02 12.37 -60.55
N GLY A 6 -14.71 12.18 -60.30
CA GLY A 6 -13.83 13.03 -59.48
C GLY A 6 -12.38 12.49 -59.41
N PRO A 7 -11.33 13.32 -59.27
CA PRO A 7 -10.28 13.37 -60.31
C PRO A 7 -8.79 13.38 -59.85
N GLU A 8 -7.89 13.33 -60.83
CA GLU A 8 -6.48 13.82 -60.90
C GLU A 8 -5.36 13.11 -60.08
N GLN A 9 -4.49 12.38 -60.80
CA GLN A 9 -3.08 12.24 -60.43
C GLN A 9 -2.25 12.87 -61.56
N GLY A 10 -1.63 14.00 -61.21
CA GLY A 10 -0.90 14.87 -62.12
C GLY A 10 0.42 14.28 -62.59
N ASP A 11 0.84 14.85 -63.71
CA ASP A 11 1.97 14.55 -64.57
C ASP A 11 3.34 14.36 -63.90
N GLU A 12 4.09 13.41 -64.46
CA GLU A 12 5.54 13.33 -64.46
C GLU A 12 6.15 14.57 -65.18
N PRO A 13 7.46 14.87 -65.03
CA PRO A 13 8.30 14.53 -66.18
C PRO A 13 9.78 14.19 -65.88
N THR A 14 10.28 13.20 -66.63
CA THR A 14 11.55 13.21 -67.39
C THR A 14 12.82 12.61 -66.75
N VAL A 15 13.13 11.41 -67.25
CA VAL A 15 14.46 10.79 -67.42
C VAL A 15 15.34 11.54 -68.43
N PRO A 16 16.68 11.34 -68.40
CA PRO A 16 17.24 10.71 -69.59
C PRO A 16 18.16 9.52 -69.28
N SER A 17 17.96 8.50 -70.12
CA SER A 17 18.71 7.27 -70.25
C SER A 17 20.01 7.49 -71.05
N ALA A 18 21.08 6.77 -70.73
CA ALA A 18 22.14 6.45 -71.67
C ALA A 18 22.66 5.03 -71.40
N ALA A 19 22.67 4.22 -72.46
CA ALA A 19 22.81 2.77 -72.51
C ALA A 19 24.25 2.27 -72.73
N GLY A 20 24.49 0.97 -72.47
CA GLY A 20 25.65 0.23 -73.00
C GLY A 20 25.90 -1.15 -72.35
N ASP A 21 25.36 -2.21 -72.95
CA ASP A 21 25.60 -3.67 -72.77
C ASP A 21 26.84 -4.13 -73.63
N PRO A 22 27.36 -5.39 -73.71
CA PRO A 22 27.19 -6.68 -72.96
C PRO A 22 28.50 -7.37 -72.51
N GLY A 23 28.41 -8.49 -71.75
CA GLY A 23 29.39 -9.61 -71.83
C GLY A 23 29.50 -10.52 -70.58
N GLY A 24 28.90 -11.73 -70.61
CA GLY A 24 29.18 -12.85 -69.67
C GLY A 24 30.42 -13.69 -70.08
N PRO A 25 30.70 -14.91 -69.51
CA PRO A 25 29.86 -15.80 -68.65
C PRO A 25 30.62 -16.56 -67.50
N THR A 26 29.91 -17.55 -66.88
CA THR A 26 30.32 -18.65 -65.94
C THR A 26 30.36 -18.29 -64.45
N GLY A 27 29.79 -19.01 -63.47
CA GLY A 27 29.06 -20.28 -63.28
C GLY A 27 28.62 -20.37 -61.79
N PRO A 28 28.00 -21.46 -61.31
CA PRO A 28 26.69 -21.46 -60.63
C PRO A 28 26.73 -21.48 -59.09
N ASP A 29 25.68 -20.99 -58.44
CA ASP A 29 25.10 -21.57 -57.21
C ASP A 29 23.67 -21.03 -56.99
N ASP A 30 22.70 -21.93 -57.08
CA ASP A 30 21.27 -21.74 -56.77
C ASP A 30 21.02 -22.14 -55.30
N PRO A 31 20.13 -21.44 -54.59
CA PRO A 31 18.95 -22.17 -54.14
C PRO A 31 17.65 -21.35 -54.24
N THR A 32 16.80 -21.76 -55.18
CA THR A 32 15.34 -21.94 -55.09
C THR A 32 14.67 -21.36 -53.82
N VAL A 33 13.98 -20.24 -53.99
CA VAL A 33 12.98 -19.70 -53.06
C VAL A 33 11.59 -20.20 -53.46
N PRO A 34 10.85 -20.93 -52.62
CA PRO A 34 9.46 -21.26 -52.92
C PRO A 34 8.53 -20.10 -52.52
N SER A 35 7.67 -19.70 -53.46
CA SER A 35 6.50 -18.86 -53.18
C SER A 35 5.49 -19.59 -52.28
N PRO A 36 4.73 -18.89 -51.40
CA PRO A 36 3.73 -19.53 -50.56
C PRO A 36 2.45 -19.80 -51.36
N SER A 37 2.10 -21.08 -51.49
CA SER A 37 0.77 -21.52 -51.94
C SER A 37 -0.22 -21.39 -50.78
N THR A 38 -1.31 -20.68 -51.04
CA THR A 38 -2.52 -20.63 -50.22
C THR A 38 -3.22 -22.00 -50.19
N ASP A 39 -3.96 -22.24 -49.10
CA ASP A 39 -4.90 -23.34 -48.83
C ASP A 39 -4.33 -24.69 -48.38
N HIS A 40 -4.24 -24.89 -47.06
CA HIS A 40 -4.83 -26.04 -46.35
C HIS A 40 -5.00 -25.72 -44.85
N GLU A 41 -6.21 -25.92 -44.34
CA GLU A 41 -6.60 -25.79 -42.93
C GLU A 41 -5.72 -26.63 -41.99
N PRO A 42 -5.40 -26.17 -40.76
CA PRO A 42 -4.98 -27.09 -39.71
C PRO A 42 -6.21 -27.86 -39.18
N ALA A 43 -6.24 -29.16 -39.46
CA ALA A 43 -7.16 -30.11 -38.85
C ALA A 43 -7.06 -30.07 -37.31
N THR A 44 -8.16 -29.76 -36.65
CA THR A 44 -8.33 -29.86 -35.20
C THR A 44 -8.48 -31.34 -34.81
N GLU A 45 -7.37 -32.02 -34.55
CA GLU A 45 -7.39 -33.34 -33.92
C GLU A 45 -7.59 -33.16 -32.40
N VAL A 46 -8.80 -33.47 -31.93
CA VAL A 46 -9.14 -33.54 -30.51
C VAL A 46 -8.65 -34.87 -29.94
N ILE A 47 -7.52 -34.87 -29.24
CA ILE A 47 -7.05 -36.04 -28.50
C ILE A 47 -7.88 -36.17 -27.22
N SER A 48 -8.93 -36.98 -27.27
CA SER A 48 -9.62 -37.48 -26.09
C SER A 48 -8.78 -38.59 -25.44
N PRO A 49 -8.54 -38.60 -24.11
CA PRO A 49 -7.88 -39.72 -23.48
C PRO A 49 -8.81 -40.94 -23.49
N HIS A 50 -8.33 -42.03 -24.10
CA HIS A 50 -8.94 -43.35 -24.07
C HIS A 50 -8.76 -43.97 -22.67
N PRO A 51 -9.83 -44.31 -21.93
CA PRO A 51 -9.69 -45.08 -20.70
C PRO A 51 -9.41 -46.57 -21.03
N PRO A 52 -8.64 -47.28 -20.19
CA PRO A 52 -8.31 -48.68 -20.41
C PRO A 52 -9.54 -49.59 -20.30
N PRO A 53 -9.62 -50.69 -21.08
CA PRO A 53 -10.73 -51.63 -20.99
C PRO A 53 -10.61 -52.46 -19.70
N GLY A 54 -11.59 -52.33 -18.79
CA GLY A 54 -11.68 -53.20 -17.62
C GLY A 54 -12.27 -52.62 -16.32
N ALA A 55 -12.86 -51.42 -16.32
CA ALA A 55 -13.52 -50.90 -15.11
C ALA A 55 -15.05 -51.15 -15.12
N PRO A 56 -15.62 -51.70 -14.04
CA PRO A 56 -17.06 -51.99 -13.96
C PRO A 56 -17.89 -50.71 -13.87
N HIS A 57 -18.98 -50.67 -14.64
CA HIS A 57 -20.04 -49.67 -14.52
C HIS A 57 -20.90 -49.97 -13.28
N PRO A 58 -21.28 -48.96 -12.50
CA PRO A 58 -22.54 -48.97 -11.78
C PRO A 58 -23.51 -47.97 -12.43
N ASP A 59 -24.51 -48.51 -13.12
CA ASP A 59 -25.75 -47.82 -13.43
C ASP A 59 -26.62 -47.66 -12.17
N ASP A 60 -27.42 -46.59 -12.21
CA ASP A 60 -28.70 -46.35 -11.54
C ASP A 60 -28.74 -45.54 -10.21
N PRO A 61 -29.85 -44.79 -9.95
CA PRO A 61 -29.80 -43.36 -9.71
C PRO A 61 -30.50 -43.03 -8.37
N SER A 62 -30.77 -41.74 -8.15
CA SER A 62 -31.49 -41.20 -6.99
C SER A 62 -30.71 -41.25 -5.68
N GLN A 63 -30.40 -40.07 -5.14
CA GLN A 63 -30.67 -39.64 -3.77
C GLN A 63 -29.94 -38.32 -3.51
N GLY A 64 -30.68 -37.32 -3.02
CA GLY A 64 -30.09 -36.23 -2.24
C GLY A 64 -30.04 -34.88 -2.93
N GLU A 65 -31.23 -34.33 -3.19
CA GLU A 65 -31.47 -32.89 -3.17
C GLU A 65 -30.83 -32.28 -1.90
N ARG A 66 -29.65 -31.67 -2.04
CA ARG A 66 -28.98 -30.98 -0.95
C ARG A 66 -29.66 -29.63 -0.76
N ARG A 67 -30.76 -29.70 -0.03
CA ARG A 67 -31.47 -28.59 0.58
C ARG A 67 -30.47 -27.65 1.25
N PHE A 68 -30.56 -26.39 0.87
CA PHE A 68 -30.09 -25.28 1.68
C PHE A 68 -30.82 -25.31 3.02
N THR A 69 -30.17 -25.86 4.04
CA THR A 69 -30.52 -25.59 5.44
C THR A 69 -29.29 -24.94 6.07
N ALA A 70 -29.36 -23.62 6.19
CA ALA A 70 -28.47 -22.86 7.04
C ALA A 70 -28.48 -23.44 8.46
N PRO A 71 -27.34 -23.51 9.17
CA PRO A 71 -27.35 -23.82 10.59
C PRO A 71 -28.10 -22.70 11.33
N SER A 72 -29.28 -23.03 11.84
CA SER A 72 -30.00 -22.27 12.86
C SER A 72 -29.15 -22.20 14.13
N GLY A 73 -28.41 -21.11 14.31
CA GLY A 73 -27.63 -20.80 15.50
C GLY A 73 -28.23 -19.68 16.36
N PHE A 74 -29.53 -19.43 16.25
CA PHE A 74 -30.25 -18.47 17.07
C PHE A 74 -31.40 -19.17 17.81
N ASP A 75 -31.03 -19.88 18.87
CA ASP A 75 -31.90 -20.12 20.02
C ASP A 75 -31.02 -20.34 21.25
N ALA A 76 -30.71 -19.25 21.94
CA ALA A 76 -30.26 -19.27 23.32
C ALA A 76 -30.76 -18.00 23.99
N GLY A 77 -31.98 -18.08 24.54
CA GLY A 77 -32.54 -17.08 25.42
C GLY A 77 -31.70 -16.91 26.69
N SER A 78 -30.67 -16.08 26.62
CA SER A 78 -29.99 -15.53 27.78
C SER A 78 -29.36 -14.18 27.43
N THR A 79 -30.15 -13.12 27.53
CA THR A 79 -29.61 -11.78 27.79
C THR A 79 -29.01 -11.81 29.19
N GLN A 80 -27.69 -12.05 29.31
CA GLN A 80 -26.97 -11.76 30.54
C GLN A 80 -26.89 -10.25 30.71
N LYS A 81 -27.60 -9.76 31.73
CA LYS A 81 -27.49 -8.39 32.22
C LYS A 81 -26.09 -8.23 32.83
N ILE A 82 -25.26 -7.38 32.24
CA ILE A 82 -23.99 -6.98 32.85
C ILE A 82 -24.34 -6.05 34.02
N ASP A 83 -24.10 -6.49 35.24
CA ASP A 83 -24.21 -5.61 36.41
C ASP A 83 -23.06 -4.60 36.39
N ARG A 84 -23.43 -3.31 36.40
CA ARG A 84 -22.48 -2.20 36.51
C ARG A 84 -21.95 -2.15 37.96
N PRO A 85 -20.63 -2.18 38.19
CA PRO A 85 -20.07 -1.89 39.51
C PRO A 85 -20.53 -0.50 39.98
N PRO A 86 -20.88 -0.30 41.27
CA PRO A 86 -21.24 1.02 41.77
C PRO A 86 -20.06 1.98 41.63
N ASP A 87 -20.33 3.18 41.07
CA ASP A 87 -19.37 4.28 41.03
C ASP A 87 -18.87 4.62 42.45
N PRO A 88 -17.56 4.78 42.67
CA PRO A 88 -17.05 5.21 43.96
C PRO A 88 -17.50 6.64 44.27
N ALA A 89 -17.91 6.87 45.52
CA ALA A 89 -18.40 8.15 46.00
C ALA A 89 -17.33 9.25 45.84
N THR A 90 -17.64 10.24 45.01
CA THR A 90 -16.89 11.50 44.92
C THR A 90 -16.98 12.24 46.25
N GLU A 91 -15.84 12.42 46.92
CA GLU A 91 -15.74 13.22 48.13
C GLU A 91 -16.10 14.68 47.84
N VAL A 92 -17.12 15.16 48.56
CA VAL A 92 -17.59 16.55 48.54
C VAL A 92 -16.72 17.35 49.51
N PHE A 93 -15.87 18.24 49.00
CA PHE A 93 -15.22 19.25 49.82
C PHE A 93 -16.26 20.26 50.31
N PRO A 94 -16.39 20.53 51.63
CA PRO A 94 -17.30 21.55 52.11
C PRO A 94 -16.80 22.94 51.69
N ARG A 95 -17.58 23.56 50.80
CA ARG A 95 -17.56 25.00 50.50
C ARG A 95 -17.85 25.76 51.79
N SER A 96 -16.82 26.41 52.35
CA SER A 96 -17.00 27.41 53.40
C SER A 96 -17.21 28.77 52.73
N GLU A 97 -18.46 29.22 52.66
CA GLU A 97 -18.81 30.60 52.32
C GLU A 97 -19.43 31.30 53.54
N ALA A 98 -18.79 32.40 53.91
CA ALA A 98 -19.35 33.67 54.38
C ALA A 98 -20.12 33.78 55.71
N GLY A 99 -19.71 34.79 56.50
CA GLY A 99 -20.55 35.51 57.47
C GLY A 99 -20.02 35.42 58.91
N ALA A 100 -19.26 36.39 59.46
CA ALA A 100 -19.65 37.74 59.88
C ALA A 100 -19.90 37.86 61.40
N VAL A 101 -19.03 38.65 62.06
CA VAL A 101 -19.30 39.69 63.10
C VAL A 101 -19.83 39.19 64.47
N THR A 102 -19.18 39.47 65.62
CA THR A 102 -19.30 40.72 66.40
C THR A 102 -18.21 40.89 67.48
N GLU A 103 -17.66 42.12 67.57
CA GLU A 103 -16.89 42.81 68.64
C GLU A 103 -17.63 42.91 70.01
N PRO A 104 -17.21 43.66 71.08
CA PRO A 104 -16.08 44.63 71.32
C PRO A 104 -15.32 44.41 72.68
N PHE A 105 -14.28 45.17 73.07
CA PHE A 105 -14.33 46.41 73.89
C PHE A 105 -12.94 47.09 74.02
N THR A 106 -12.87 48.37 73.62
CA THR A 106 -12.30 49.59 74.29
C THR A 106 -11.15 49.48 75.31
N ALA A 107 -10.22 50.43 75.50
CA ALA A 107 -9.69 51.59 74.78
C ALA A 107 -8.44 52.10 75.58
N GLN A 108 -7.68 53.02 74.97
CA GLN A 108 -6.77 54.02 75.57
C GLN A 108 -5.25 53.79 75.64
N LYS A 109 -4.61 54.94 75.41
CA LYS A 109 -3.22 55.34 75.17
C LYS A 109 -2.66 56.01 76.43
N ALA A 110 -1.39 55.78 76.80
CA ALA A 110 -0.37 56.80 77.12
C ALA A 110 0.90 56.26 77.84
N ALA A 111 2.03 56.97 77.63
CA ALA A 111 3.34 56.98 78.33
C ALA A 111 4.34 55.84 77.98
N GLY A 112 5.63 56.05 77.69
CA GLY A 112 6.57 57.18 77.67
C GLY A 112 7.96 56.65 77.20
N PRO A 113 8.98 57.48 76.93
CA PRO A 113 10.09 57.15 76.03
C PRO A 113 11.21 56.32 76.69
N GLN A 114 11.73 55.31 75.97
CA GLN A 114 13.04 54.71 76.27
C GLN A 114 13.99 54.91 75.08
N VAL A 115 15.17 55.45 75.38
CA VAL A 115 16.26 55.75 74.45
C VAL A 115 17.42 54.83 74.78
N ILE A 116 17.85 53.99 73.83
CA ILE A 116 19.24 53.50 73.77
C ILE A 116 19.59 53.24 72.28
N PRO A 117 20.87 53.25 71.86
CA PRO A 117 21.52 54.30 71.06
C PRO A 117 21.82 53.89 69.60
N ALA A 118 22.19 54.86 68.77
CA ALA A 118 22.60 54.60 67.39
C ALA A 118 23.98 53.95 67.31
N ARG A 119 24.10 52.87 66.53
CA ARG A 119 24.95 52.80 65.30
C ARG A 119 25.30 51.36 64.94
N GLY A 120 25.12 51.04 63.66
CA GLY A 120 25.77 49.90 63.00
C GLY A 120 24.85 49.25 61.98
N ASP A 121 25.18 49.42 60.69
CA ASP A 121 24.46 48.94 59.52
C ASP A 121 23.92 47.51 59.67
N ALA A 122 22.60 47.36 59.56
CA ALA A 122 21.95 46.07 59.44
C ALA A 122 22.40 45.38 58.13
N PRO A 123 22.62 44.05 58.13
CA PRO A 123 22.94 43.33 56.91
C PRO A 123 21.82 43.45 55.87
N ARG A 124 22.21 43.73 54.63
CA ARG A 124 21.32 43.79 53.45
C ARG A 124 20.49 42.49 53.33
N PRO A 125 19.18 42.55 53.03
CA PRO A 125 18.36 41.35 52.85
C PRO A 125 18.87 40.49 51.68
N PRO A 126 18.76 39.15 51.75
CA PRO A 126 19.22 38.27 50.69
C PRO A 126 18.39 38.51 49.42
N GLN A 127 19.09 38.69 48.29
CA GLN A 127 18.44 38.79 46.98
C GLN A 127 17.78 37.44 46.61
N PRO A 128 16.62 37.45 45.93
CA PRO A 128 15.98 36.20 45.51
C PRO A 128 16.89 35.47 44.54
N ALA A 129 17.22 34.22 44.89
CA ALA A 129 18.01 33.33 44.04
C ALA A 129 17.36 33.26 42.65
N LYS A 130 18.15 33.57 41.61
CA LYS A 130 17.77 33.35 40.22
C LYS A 130 17.49 31.86 40.06
N ARG A 131 16.21 31.48 40.02
CA ARG A 131 15.75 30.09 39.86
C ARG A 131 16.43 29.52 38.62
N SER A 132 17.26 28.51 38.82
CA SER A 132 18.20 28.00 37.82
C SER A 132 17.46 27.39 36.63
N TRP A 133 17.37 28.14 35.54
CA TRP A 133 16.87 27.68 34.24
C TRP A 133 17.58 26.40 33.75
N GLY A 134 18.81 26.17 34.21
CA GLY A 134 19.56 24.94 33.97
C GLY A 134 18.85 23.65 34.40
N TRP A 135 18.00 23.68 35.43
CA TRP A 135 17.21 22.49 35.80
C TRP A 135 16.09 22.21 34.80
N VAL A 136 15.46 23.25 34.26
CA VAL A 136 14.45 23.10 33.20
C VAL A 136 15.09 22.52 31.94
N ILE A 137 16.29 22.99 31.59
CA ILE A 137 17.05 22.44 30.44
C ILE A 137 17.39 20.97 30.69
N ALA A 138 17.85 20.61 31.90
CA ALA A 138 18.12 19.22 32.25
C ALA A 138 16.86 18.33 32.16
N VAL A 139 15.72 18.80 32.67
CA VAL A 139 14.44 18.08 32.59
C VAL A 139 13.99 17.93 31.13
N VAL A 140 14.11 18.98 30.31
CA VAL A 140 13.76 18.92 28.88
C VAL A 140 14.65 17.93 28.13
N LEU A 141 15.95 17.88 28.42
CA LEU A 141 16.86 16.91 27.79
C LEU A 141 16.52 15.47 28.18
N VAL A 142 16.14 15.23 29.45
CA VAL A 142 15.68 13.90 29.89
C VAL A 142 14.39 13.50 29.18
N ILE A 143 13.42 14.41 29.08
CA ILE A 143 12.17 14.16 28.35
C ILE A 143 12.46 13.88 26.86
N ALA A 144 13.30 14.70 26.22
CA ALA A 144 13.69 14.51 24.83
C ALA A 144 14.38 13.16 24.60
N ALA A 145 15.26 12.75 25.52
CA ALA A 145 15.91 11.44 25.47
C ALA A 145 14.91 10.29 25.63
N LEU A 146 13.95 10.41 26.55
CA LEU A 146 12.89 9.41 26.73
C LEU A 146 11.97 9.32 25.50
N VAL A 147 11.63 10.46 24.89
CA VAL A 147 10.87 10.49 23.64
C VAL A 147 11.66 9.82 22.52
N ALA A 148 12.96 10.11 22.39
CA ALA A 148 13.82 9.46 21.40
C ALA A 148 13.91 7.94 21.61
N ILE A 149 14.03 7.48 22.86
CA ILE A 149 14.03 6.06 23.21
C ILE A 149 12.67 5.42 22.93
N ALA A 150 11.57 6.10 23.23
CA ALA A 150 10.23 5.61 22.94
C ALA A 150 10.01 5.48 21.43
N VAL A 151 10.42 6.47 20.64
CA VAL A 151 10.36 6.44 19.17
C VAL A 151 11.28 5.36 18.60
N LEU A 152 12.50 5.22 19.13
CA LEU A 152 13.41 4.16 18.71
C LEU A 152 12.87 2.77 19.09
N GLY A 153 12.24 2.66 20.26
CA GLY A 153 11.57 1.46 20.75
C GLY A 153 10.36 1.09 19.91
N THR A 154 9.52 2.05 19.50
CA THR A 154 8.40 1.78 18.60
C THR A 154 8.90 1.36 17.22
N ILE A 155 9.90 2.03 16.66
CA ILE A 155 10.48 1.66 15.37
C ILE A 155 11.12 0.25 15.44
N LEU A 156 11.84 -0.07 16.52
CA LEU A 156 12.42 -1.40 16.71
C LEU A 156 11.36 -2.48 16.94
N LEU A 157 10.26 -2.15 17.62
CA LEU A 157 9.15 -3.08 17.83
C LEU A 157 8.36 -3.32 16.53
N THR A 158 8.23 -2.31 15.67
CA THR A 158 7.67 -2.47 14.31
C THR A 158 8.64 -3.17 13.35
N ARG A 159 9.93 -3.21 13.67
CA ARG A 159 10.98 -3.92 12.91
C ARG A 159 11.19 -5.38 13.33
N GLY A 160 10.49 -5.85 14.36
CA GLY A 160 10.53 -7.26 14.73
C GLY A 160 9.92 -8.12 13.61
N PRO A 161 10.33 -9.39 13.44
CA PRO A 161 9.57 -10.32 12.65
C PRO A 161 8.20 -10.43 13.32
N GLY A 162 7.22 -9.69 12.78
CA GLY A 162 5.83 -9.82 13.19
C GLY A 162 5.42 -11.29 13.15
N SER A 163 4.34 -11.63 13.86
CA SER A 163 3.72 -12.94 13.67
C SER A 163 3.51 -13.21 12.17
N ALA A 164 3.48 -14.48 11.75
CA ALA A 164 3.22 -14.82 10.34
C ALA A 164 1.98 -14.06 9.80
N ALA A 165 0.92 -13.97 10.60
CA ALA A 165 -0.27 -13.16 10.30
C ALA A 165 0.02 -11.66 10.09
N SER A 166 0.93 -11.06 10.86
CA SER A 166 1.35 -9.67 10.66
C SER A 166 2.20 -9.49 9.39
N GLN A 167 3.02 -10.46 9.02
CA GLN A 167 3.82 -10.42 7.80
C GLN A 167 2.94 -10.59 6.56
N GLU A 168 1.99 -11.54 6.60
CA GLU A 168 0.98 -11.75 5.56
C GLU A 168 0.15 -10.48 5.33
N GLU A 169 -0.22 -9.78 6.40
CA GLU A 169 -0.95 -8.51 6.29
C GLU A 169 -0.10 -7.41 5.63
N GLN A 170 1.19 -7.32 5.95
CA GLN A 170 2.08 -6.35 5.29
C GLN A 170 2.29 -6.69 3.80
N VAL A 171 2.40 -7.97 3.45
CA VAL A 171 2.46 -8.42 2.06
C VAL A 171 1.18 -8.05 1.32
N ARG A 172 0.00 -8.35 1.89
CA ARG A 172 -1.29 -7.97 1.34
C ARG A 172 -1.39 -6.46 1.12
N ALA A 173 -1.05 -5.67 2.14
CA ALA A 173 -1.07 -4.21 2.05
C ALA A 173 -0.13 -3.67 0.96
N THR A 174 1.02 -4.30 0.75
CA THR A 174 1.95 -3.91 -0.32
C THR A 174 1.36 -4.18 -1.71
N ILE A 175 0.69 -5.32 -1.90
CA ILE A 175 0.01 -5.67 -3.16
C ILE A 175 -1.14 -4.69 -3.44
N GLU A 176 -1.95 -4.38 -2.43
CA GLU A 176 -3.03 -3.39 -2.55
C GLU A 176 -2.49 -1.98 -2.85
N GLN A 177 -1.39 -1.59 -2.21
CA GLN A 177 -0.74 -0.31 -2.48
C GLN A 177 -0.20 -0.25 -3.93
N PHE A 178 0.36 -1.35 -4.43
CA PHE A 178 0.81 -1.45 -5.82
C PHE A 178 -0.35 -1.33 -6.80
N ASP A 179 -1.45 -2.04 -6.57
CA ASP A 179 -2.65 -1.96 -7.38
C ASP A 179 -3.18 -0.51 -7.45
N VAL A 180 -3.32 0.14 -6.30
CA VAL A 180 -3.75 1.55 -6.23
C VAL A 180 -2.76 2.48 -6.94
N ALA A 181 -1.45 2.25 -6.81
CA ALA A 181 -0.44 3.07 -7.47
C ALA A 181 -0.47 2.92 -9.00
N ILE A 182 -0.74 1.73 -9.53
CA ILE A 182 -1.00 1.49 -10.96
C ILE A 182 -2.25 2.26 -11.41
N GLN A 183 -3.34 2.13 -10.65
CA GLN A 183 -4.60 2.78 -11.00
C GLN A 183 -4.49 4.32 -11.00
N ASN A 184 -3.78 4.90 -10.03
CA ASN A 184 -3.62 6.34 -9.88
C ASN A 184 -2.45 6.91 -10.70
N GLY A 185 -1.58 6.06 -11.26
CA GLY A 185 -0.38 6.52 -11.94
C GLY A 185 0.66 7.11 -10.98
N ASP A 186 0.70 6.66 -9.72
CA ASP A 186 1.66 7.16 -8.72
C ASP A 186 3.05 6.53 -8.95
N LEU A 187 3.82 7.19 -9.80
CA LEU A 187 5.16 6.75 -10.18
C LEU A 187 6.14 6.72 -9.01
N ALA A 188 6.00 7.65 -8.06
CA ALA A 188 6.87 7.71 -6.89
C ALA A 188 6.67 6.48 -6.01
N THR A 189 5.40 6.12 -5.75
CA THR A 189 5.05 4.90 -5.01
C THR A 189 5.53 3.66 -5.76
N LEU A 190 5.24 3.54 -7.07
CA LEU A 190 5.66 2.39 -7.88
C LEU A 190 7.18 2.16 -7.81
N ARG A 191 7.99 3.21 -7.89
CA ARG A 191 9.46 3.12 -7.75
C ARG A 191 9.93 2.75 -6.35
N GLY A 192 9.15 3.07 -5.32
CA GLY A 192 9.48 2.82 -3.92
C GLY A 192 9.20 1.37 -3.49
N ILE A 193 8.06 0.83 -3.92
CA ILE A 193 7.54 -0.48 -3.49
C ILE A 193 7.87 -1.62 -4.45
N THR A 194 8.63 -1.36 -5.53
CA THR A 194 9.11 -2.39 -6.45
C THR A 194 10.61 -2.57 -6.34
N CYS A 195 11.12 -3.70 -6.80
CA CYS A 195 12.56 -3.94 -6.91
C CYS A 195 12.95 -4.67 -8.20
N GLY A 196 14.25 -4.78 -8.46
CA GLY A 196 14.79 -5.45 -9.65
C GLY A 196 14.26 -4.87 -10.97
N ALA A 197 14.04 -5.74 -11.95
CA ALA A 197 13.59 -5.36 -13.28
C ALA A 197 12.23 -4.63 -13.29
N THR A 198 11.32 -4.98 -12.38
CA THR A 198 10.03 -4.28 -12.23
C THR A 198 10.26 -2.82 -11.89
N ARG A 199 11.14 -2.52 -10.93
CA ARG A 199 11.49 -1.15 -10.57
C ARG A 199 12.20 -0.42 -11.69
N ASP A 200 13.13 -1.08 -12.37
CA ASP A 200 13.91 -0.50 -13.46
C ASP A 200 12.98 -0.01 -14.58
N SER A 201 11.88 -0.73 -14.84
CA SER A 201 10.86 -0.30 -15.81
C SER A 201 10.20 1.04 -15.46
N TYR A 202 10.04 1.37 -14.17
CA TYR A 202 9.46 2.64 -13.70
C TYR A 202 10.49 3.75 -13.55
N VAL A 203 11.74 3.40 -13.22
CA VAL A 203 12.83 4.38 -13.08
C VAL A 203 13.17 5.03 -14.42
N GLY A 204 12.99 4.32 -15.54
CA GLY A 204 13.28 4.85 -16.88
C GLY A 204 12.38 5.98 -17.37
N TYR A 205 11.19 6.17 -16.77
CA TYR A 205 10.30 7.27 -17.13
C TYR A 205 10.69 8.57 -16.40
N ASP A 206 10.38 9.73 -16.96
CA ASP A 206 10.20 10.95 -16.16
C ASP A 206 8.72 11.14 -15.80
N ASP A 207 8.42 12.01 -14.83
CA ASP A 207 7.06 12.18 -14.32
C ASP A 207 6.07 12.63 -15.40
N ARG A 208 6.49 13.45 -16.38
CA ARG A 208 5.63 13.92 -17.47
C ARG A 208 5.35 12.78 -18.45
N SER A 209 6.40 12.10 -18.92
CA SER A 209 6.28 10.97 -19.86
C SER A 209 5.42 9.83 -19.30
N TRP A 210 5.51 9.60 -17.98
CA TRP A 210 4.68 8.64 -17.27
C TRP A 210 3.23 9.11 -17.19
N ALA A 211 2.97 10.35 -16.79
CA ALA A 211 1.61 10.88 -16.70
C ALA A 211 0.87 10.79 -18.04
N GLU A 212 1.54 11.17 -19.15
CA GLU A 212 0.98 11.05 -20.50
C GLU A 212 0.72 9.59 -20.89
N THR A 213 1.61 8.67 -20.50
CA THR A 213 1.44 7.23 -20.78
C THR A 213 0.31 6.63 -19.96
N HIS A 214 0.27 6.94 -18.67
CA HIS A 214 -0.78 6.51 -17.76
C HIS A 214 -2.14 7.03 -18.21
N GLU A 215 -2.26 8.30 -18.61
CA GLU A 215 -3.52 8.88 -19.10
C GLU A 215 -4.07 8.09 -20.30
N ARG A 216 -3.22 7.75 -21.28
CA ARG A 216 -3.65 6.93 -22.43
C ARG A 216 -4.09 5.53 -22.01
N VAL A 217 -3.33 4.87 -21.13
CA VAL A 217 -3.64 3.52 -20.63
C VAL A 217 -4.93 3.52 -19.81
N ALA A 218 -5.11 4.53 -18.96
CA ALA A 218 -6.27 4.69 -18.09
C ALA A 218 -7.54 5.00 -18.90
N ALA A 219 -7.46 5.87 -19.91
CA ALA A 219 -8.56 6.17 -20.82
C ALA A 219 -9.03 4.92 -21.57
N ALA A 220 -8.10 4.04 -21.96
CA ALA A 220 -8.41 2.75 -22.58
C ALA A 220 -8.78 1.66 -21.57
N LYS A 221 -8.68 1.91 -20.25
CA LYS A 221 -8.82 0.93 -19.17
C LYS A 221 -7.92 -0.30 -19.35
N GLN A 222 -6.76 -0.12 -19.96
CA GLN A 222 -5.80 -1.18 -20.29
C GLN A 222 -4.77 -1.42 -19.17
N TYR A 223 -5.22 -1.42 -17.92
CA TYR A 223 -4.39 -1.77 -16.76
C TYR A 223 -5.01 -2.95 -15.98
N PRO A 224 -4.18 -3.78 -15.34
CA PRO A 224 -4.67 -4.83 -14.46
C PRO A 224 -5.22 -4.24 -13.16
N VAL A 225 -6.20 -4.94 -12.58
CA VAL A 225 -6.77 -4.67 -11.26
C VAL A 225 -6.73 -5.95 -10.44
N VAL A 226 -6.31 -5.85 -9.19
CA VAL A 226 -6.34 -6.95 -8.21
C VAL A 226 -7.75 -7.09 -7.65
N ALA A 227 -8.37 -8.25 -7.85
CA ALA A 227 -9.69 -8.57 -7.32
C ALA A 227 -9.62 -9.18 -5.91
N SER A 228 -8.63 -10.04 -5.68
CA SER A 228 -8.38 -10.69 -4.39
C SER A 228 -6.94 -11.16 -4.28
N VAL A 229 -6.44 -11.20 -3.05
CA VAL A 229 -5.21 -11.90 -2.67
C VAL A 229 -5.63 -13.24 -2.05
N ASP A 230 -5.41 -14.32 -2.79
CA ASP A 230 -6.01 -15.62 -2.51
C ASP A 230 -5.15 -16.45 -1.55
N GLN A 231 -3.82 -16.40 -1.71
CA GLN A 231 -2.87 -17.12 -0.88
C GLN A 231 -1.56 -16.34 -0.77
N ILE A 232 -0.93 -16.37 0.40
CA ILE A 232 0.40 -15.82 0.64
C ILE A 232 1.25 -16.91 1.28
N VAL A 233 2.48 -17.10 0.79
CA VAL A 233 3.47 -18.01 1.34
C VAL A 233 4.74 -17.22 1.61
N ILE A 234 5.17 -17.18 2.87
CA ILE A 234 6.34 -16.41 3.31
C ILE A 234 7.47 -17.35 3.69
N ASN A 235 8.64 -17.13 3.09
CA ASN A 235 9.87 -17.88 3.29
C ASN A 235 11.00 -16.90 3.64
N GLY A 236 11.14 -16.59 4.93
CA GLY A 236 12.17 -15.63 5.39
C GLY A 236 11.90 -14.22 4.87
N ASP A 237 12.81 -13.69 4.06
CA ASP A 237 12.71 -12.39 3.40
C ASP A 237 12.06 -12.45 2.02
N HIS A 238 11.55 -13.61 1.60
CA HIS A 238 10.79 -13.78 0.36
C HIS A 238 9.33 -14.11 0.66
N ALA A 239 8.42 -13.65 -0.20
CA ALA A 239 7.03 -14.07 -0.17
C ALA A 239 6.52 -14.27 -1.60
N GLU A 240 5.64 -15.26 -1.77
CA GLU A 240 4.90 -15.50 -2.99
C GLU A 240 3.41 -15.35 -2.70
N ALA A 241 2.71 -14.57 -3.53
CA ALA A 241 1.29 -14.31 -3.35
C ALA A 241 0.49 -14.60 -4.62
N ASN A 242 -0.45 -15.53 -4.54
CA ASN A 242 -1.42 -15.77 -5.60
C ASN A 242 -2.52 -14.73 -5.52
N VAL A 243 -2.77 -14.06 -6.64
CA VAL A 243 -3.78 -13.02 -6.79
C VAL A 243 -4.72 -13.33 -7.94
N THR A 244 -5.99 -13.06 -7.76
CA THR A 244 -6.95 -13.01 -8.86
C THR A 244 -6.97 -11.60 -9.42
N THR A 245 -6.70 -11.47 -10.72
CA THR A 245 -6.62 -10.19 -11.43
C THR A 245 -7.54 -10.16 -12.64
N PHE A 246 -7.91 -8.96 -13.10
CA PHE A 246 -8.61 -8.74 -14.37
C PHE A 246 -8.14 -7.43 -15.01
N MET A 247 -8.39 -7.24 -16.30
CA MET A 247 -8.16 -5.94 -16.95
C MET A 247 -9.35 -5.02 -16.71
N ALA A 248 -9.13 -3.74 -16.40
CA ALA A 248 -10.20 -2.81 -16.04
C ALA A 248 -11.31 -2.66 -17.12
N PHE A 249 -11.00 -2.90 -18.40
CA PHE A 249 -12.00 -2.93 -19.48
C PHE A 249 -12.87 -4.21 -19.52
N ALA A 250 -12.43 -5.30 -18.88
CA ALA A 250 -13.09 -6.61 -18.92
C ALA A 250 -13.09 -7.30 -17.54
N PRO A 251 -13.83 -6.77 -16.53
CA PRO A 251 -13.82 -7.29 -15.15
C PRO A 251 -14.40 -8.70 -14.98
N GLN A 252 -15.09 -9.21 -16.01
CA GLN A 252 -15.64 -10.57 -16.05
C GLN A 252 -14.57 -11.60 -16.44
N THR A 253 -13.46 -11.17 -17.05
CA THR A 253 -12.36 -12.05 -17.48
C THR A 253 -11.27 -12.00 -16.42
N ARG A 254 -11.31 -12.96 -15.50
CA ARG A 254 -10.38 -13.06 -14.37
C ARG A 254 -9.29 -14.10 -14.64
N SER A 255 -8.11 -13.89 -14.08
CA SER A 255 -7.00 -14.82 -14.14
C SER A 255 -6.19 -14.78 -12.86
N THR A 256 -5.75 -15.95 -12.39
CA THR A 256 -4.83 -16.06 -11.27
C THR A 256 -3.40 -15.80 -11.74
N ARG A 257 -2.67 -14.97 -11.01
CA ARG A 257 -1.24 -14.67 -11.23
C ARG A 257 -0.50 -14.70 -9.91
N SER A 258 0.80 -14.96 -9.94
CA SER A 258 1.66 -14.90 -8.76
C SER A 258 2.43 -13.58 -8.73
N PHE A 259 2.55 -12.98 -7.55
CA PHE A 259 3.48 -11.90 -7.24
C PHE A 259 4.60 -12.44 -6.35
N ASP A 260 5.84 -12.21 -6.77
CA ASP A 260 7.01 -12.38 -5.91
C ASP A 260 7.27 -11.08 -5.16
N LEU A 261 7.46 -11.19 -3.85
CA LEU A 261 7.85 -10.09 -2.98
C LEU A 261 9.11 -10.41 -2.20
N MET A 262 9.85 -9.36 -1.85
CA MET A 262 11.02 -9.44 -1.00
C MET A 262 10.98 -8.36 0.09
N TYR A 263 11.38 -8.72 1.30
CA TYR A 263 11.53 -7.79 2.41
C TYR A 263 12.92 -7.14 2.37
N ARG A 264 12.98 -5.87 1.93
CA ARG A 264 14.22 -5.11 1.77
C ARG A 264 14.00 -3.63 2.06
N ASP A 265 15.03 -2.94 2.54
CA ASP A 265 14.94 -1.52 2.92
C ASP A 265 13.80 -1.26 3.94
N ASP A 266 13.71 -2.14 4.96
CA ASP A 266 12.70 -2.13 6.01
C ASP A 266 11.23 -2.22 5.50
N GLN A 267 10.97 -2.72 4.28
CA GLN A 267 9.62 -2.87 3.73
C GLN A 267 9.50 -4.06 2.77
N TRP A 268 8.29 -4.61 2.61
CA TRP A 268 7.99 -5.54 1.51
C TRP A 268 7.96 -4.80 0.18
N LYS A 269 8.52 -5.42 -0.86
CA LYS A 269 8.57 -4.88 -2.23
C LYS A 269 8.21 -5.95 -3.24
N ILE A 270 7.54 -5.57 -4.33
CA ILE A 270 7.23 -6.46 -5.45
C ILE A 270 8.46 -6.58 -6.35
N CYS A 271 8.92 -7.81 -6.52
CA CYS A 271 10.19 -8.16 -7.11
C CYS A 271 10.03 -9.33 -8.08
N GLN A 272 9.00 -9.29 -8.95
CA GLN A 272 8.68 -10.35 -9.92
C GLN A 272 9.96 -10.97 -10.48
N ALA A 273 10.10 -12.29 -10.29
CA ALA A 273 11.25 -13.00 -10.79
C ALA A 273 11.26 -12.91 -12.32
N PRO A 274 12.45 -12.81 -12.96
CA PRO A 274 12.53 -12.93 -14.40
C PRO A 274 11.94 -14.29 -14.82
N THR A 275 10.99 -14.28 -15.75
CA THR A 275 10.49 -15.51 -16.35
C THR A 275 11.65 -16.23 -17.05
N PRO A 276 11.86 -17.54 -16.79
CA PRO A 276 12.97 -18.31 -17.37
C PRO A 276 12.87 -18.46 -18.90
#